data_AF-A0AAN4WP26-F1
#
_entry.id   AF-A0AAN4WP26-F1
#
_cell.length_a   1.000
_cell.length_b   1.000
_cell.length_c   1.000
_cell.angle_alpha   90.00
_cell.angle_beta   90.00
_cell.angle_gamma   90.00
#
_symmetry.space_group_name_H-M   'P 1'
#
loop_
_entity.id
_entity.type
_entity.pdbx_description
1 polymer ?
#
loop_
_entity_poly.entity_id
_entity_poly.type
_entity_poly.pdbx_seq_one_letter_code
_entity_poly.pdbx_strand_id
1 'polypeptide(L)'
;MTTPAAPIDLLALSRSAPQAWRSQVCGVAAGAQVKVLRMDAQAYPDEIHDFDEALLVLQGQMNLEIGGARHMVQAGEVFIVPAGTPHTVAPGSHGTLVILDR
;
A
#
# COMPACT_ATOMS: atom_id res chain seq x y z
N MET A 1 -10.74 25.40 17.45
CA MET A 1 -11.23 24.41 16.47
C MET A 1 -10.24 24.39 15.33
N THR A 2 -9.48 23.32 15.16
CA THR A 2 -8.60 23.15 14.00
C THR A 2 -9.49 22.97 12.76
N THR A 3 -9.30 23.82 11.76
CA THR A 3 -9.97 23.67 10.46
C THR A 3 -9.64 22.26 9.91
N PRO A 4 -10.63 21.47 9.47
CA PRO A 4 -10.32 20.21 8.81
C PRO A 4 -9.48 20.49 7.56
N ALA A 5 -8.39 19.75 7.39
CA ALA A 5 -7.60 19.80 6.17
C ALA A 5 -8.48 19.43 4.96
N ALA A 6 -8.13 19.96 3.78
CA ALA A 6 -8.81 19.59 2.54
C ALA A 6 -8.67 18.07 2.29
N PRO A 7 -9.66 17.44 1.62
CA PRO A 7 -9.54 16.04 1.21
C PRO A 7 -8.31 15.81 0.33
N ILE A 8 -7.68 14.64 0.48
CA ILE A 8 -6.53 14.23 -0.33
C ILE A 8 -7.03 13.30 -1.44
N ASP A 9 -6.79 13.68 -2.70
CA ASP A 9 -6.98 12.78 -3.85
C ASP A 9 -5.79 11.82 -3.95
N LEU A 10 -5.96 10.61 -3.42
CA LEU A 10 -4.92 9.58 -3.39
C LEU A 10 -4.51 9.12 -4.80
N LEU A 11 -5.43 9.14 -5.78
CA LEU A 11 -5.14 8.76 -7.16
C LEU A 11 -4.33 9.84 -7.88
N ALA A 12 -4.61 11.12 -7.62
CA ALA A 12 -3.78 12.21 -8.13
C ALA A 12 -2.38 12.18 -7.48
N LEU A 13 -2.33 11.97 -6.15
CA LEU A 13 -1.07 11.92 -5.41
C LEU A 13 -0.17 10.78 -5.89
N SER A 14 -0.70 9.55 -6.02
CA SER A 14 0.06 8.40 -6.52
C SER A 14 0.58 8.63 -7.94
N ARG A 15 -0.24 9.17 -8.85
CA ARG A 15 0.17 9.48 -10.23
C ARG A 15 1.30 10.51 -10.29
N SER A 16 1.29 11.48 -9.38
CA SER A 16 2.32 12.51 -9.27
C SER A 16 3.64 12.03 -8.64
N ALA A 17 3.67 10.81 -8.09
CA ALA A 17 4.85 10.28 -7.45
C ALA A 17 6.02 10.17 -8.47
N PRO A 18 7.21 10.72 -8.15
CA PRO A 18 8.34 10.70 -9.07
C PRO A 18 8.93 9.30 -9.23
N GLN A 19 8.76 8.42 -8.24
CA GLN A 19 9.29 7.07 -8.20
C GLN A 19 8.19 6.10 -7.79
N ALA A 20 8.08 4.97 -8.49
CA ALA A 20 7.23 3.87 -8.07
C ALA A 20 7.78 3.22 -6.79
N TRP A 21 6.92 2.54 -6.03
CA TRP A 21 7.27 1.87 -4.78
C TRP A 21 7.84 2.76 -3.67
N ARG A 22 7.81 4.09 -3.85
CA ARG A 22 8.14 5.04 -2.79
C ARG A 22 6.85 5.62 -2.22
N SER A 23 6.48 5.15 -1.02
CA SER A 23 5.28 5.62 -0.34
C SER A 23 5.37 7.08 0.12
N GLN A 24 4.25 7.78 0.07
CA GLN A 24 4.07 9.12 0.63
C GLN A 24 3.07 9.06 1.78
N VAL A 25 3.44 9.58 2.95
CA VAL A 25 2.55 9.70 4.10
C VAL A 25 1.54 10.81 3.84
N CYS A 26 0.25 10.46 3.82
CA CYS A 26 -0.87 11.38 3.64
C CYS A 26 -1.32 11.98 4.98
N GLY A 27 -1.14 11.25 6.07
CA GLY A 27 -1.49 11.67 7.42
C GLY A 27 -1.45 10.51 8.41
N VAL A 28 -1.91 10.78 9.63
CA VAL A 28 -2.03 9.79 10.70
C VAL A 28 -3.46 9.79 11.22
N ALA A 29 -4.06 8.61 11.32
CA ALA A 29 -5.41 8.42 11.84
C ALA A 29 -5.41 7.25 12.83
N ALA A 30 -5.93 7.48 14.04
CA ALA A 30 -5.98 6.47 15.10
C ALA A 30 -4.63 5.77 15.38
N GLY A 31 -3.51 6.49 15.21
CA GLY A 31 -2.16 5.95 15.43
C GLY A 31 -1.58 5.17 14.24
N ALA A 32 -2.30 5.02 13.13
CA ALA A 32 -1.78 4.45 11.89
C ALA A 32 -1.42 5.54 10.89
N GLN A 33 -0.28 5.39 10.21
CA GLN A 33 0.04 6.17 9.02
C GLN A 33 -0.86 5.74 7.87
N VAL A 34 -1.38 6.71 7.12
CA VAL A 34 -2.05 6.47 5.85
C VAL A 34 -1.06 6.83 4.76
N LYS A 35 -0.58 5.83 4.02
CA LYS A 35 0.41 6.01 2.97
C LYS A 35 -0.19 5.68 1.61
N VAL A 36 0.31 6.31 0.55
CA VAL A 36 -0.02 5.97 -0.83
C VAL A 36 1.24 5.79 -1.67
N LEU A 37 1.23 4.84 -2.59
CA LEU A 37 2.29 4.67 -3.57
C LEU A 37 1.75 4.28 -4.95
N ARG A 38 2.60 4.47 -5.97
CA ARG A 38 2.39 3.97 -7.32
C ARG A 38 3.17 2.66 -7.52
N MET A 39 2.52 1.65 -8.08
CA MET A 39 3.14 0.39 -8.50
C MET A 39 3.42 0.41 -10.01
N ASP A 40 4.54 -0.16 -10.46
CA ASP A 40 5.01 -0.11 -11.87
C ASP A 40 5.47 -1.46 -12.45
N ALA A 41 4.85 -2.55 -12.02
CA ALA A 41 5.12 -3.94 -12.42
C ALA A 41 6.46 -4.53 -11.95
N GLN A 42 7.37 -3.74 -11.39
CA GLN A 42 8.55 -4.28 -10.72
C GLN A 42 8.17 -5.10 -9.48
N ALA A 43 8.99 -6.10 -9.15
CA ALA A 43 8.92 -6.73 -7.85
C ALA A 43 9.36 -5.74 -6.78
N TYR A 44 8.84 -5.92 -5.57
CA TYR A 44 9.26 -5.18 -4.40
C TYR A 44 9.71 -6.18 -3.34
N PRO A 45 10.87 -5.94 -2.68
CA PRO A 45 11.55 -6.94 -1.86
C PRO A 45 10.74 -7.34 -0.62
N ASP A 46 11.19 -8.43 0.01
CA ASP A 46 10.60 -8.96 1.22
C ASP A 46 10.61 -7.94 2.36
N GLU A 47 9.46 -7.83 3.02
CA GLU A 47 9.28 -7.05 4.25
C GLU A 47 8.73 -7.93 5.38
N ILE A 48 9.09 -7.56 6.60
CA ILE A 48 8.56 -8.14 7.84
C ILE A 48 8.54 -7.07 8.93
N HIS A 49 7.40 -6.92 9.57
CA HIS A 49 7.19 -5.90 10.60
C HIS A 49 6.52 -6.51 11.84
N ASP A 50 6.62 -5.84 12.99
CA ASP A 50 6.05 -6.27 14.29
C ASP A 50 4.60 -5.75 14.51
N PHE A 51 3.95 -5.34 13.43
CA PHE A 51 2.58 -4.83 13.41
C PHE A 51 1.82 -5.40 12.21
N ASP A 52 0.50 -5.42 12.33
CA ASP A 52 -0.36 -5.75 11.20
C ASP A 52 -0.32 -4.61 10.18
N GLU A 53 -0.27 -4.96 8.90
CA GLU A 53 -0.27 -4.01 7.79
C GLU A 53 -1.50 -4.25 6.91
N ALA A 54 -2.18 -3.18 6.52
CA ALA A 54 -3.27 -3.25 5.55
C ALA A 54 -2.80 -2.76 4.18
N LEU A 55 -2.96 -3.62 3.17
CA LEU A 55 -2.61 -3.37 1.77
C LEU A 55 -3.90 -3.24 0.95
N LEU A 56 -4.39 -2.01 0.75
CA LEU A 56 -5.61 -1.70 0.00
C LEU A 56 -5.25 -1.26 -1.43
N VAL A 57 -5.67 -2.05 -2.42
CA VAL A 57 -5.50 -1.66 -3.82
C VAL A 57 -6.63 -0.71 -4.21
N LEU A 58 -6.31 0.55 -4.47
CA LEU A 58 -7.29 1.56 -4.86
C LEU A 58 -7.52 1.56 -6.38
N GLN A 59 -6.50 1.21 -7.16
CA GLN A 59 -6.57 1.09 -8.62
C GLN A 59 -5.58 0.02 -9.09
N GLY A 60 -5.97 -0.78 -10.09
CA GLY A 60 -5.12 -1.82 -10.68
C GLY A 60 -5.15 -3.09 -9.86
N GLN A 61 -3.97 -3.70 -9.65
CA GLN A 61 -3.83 -4.98 -8.99
C GLN A 61 -2.46 -5.08 -8.29
N MET A 62 -2.45 -5.69 -7.11
CA MET A 62 -1.23 -6.13 -6.43
C MET A 62 -1.14 -7.66 -6.46
N ASN A 63 0.07 -8.17 -6.70
CA ASN A 63 0.39 -9.59 -6.62
C ASN A 63 1.23 -9.84 -5.37
N LEU A 64 0.54 -10.05 -4.25
CA LEU A 64 1.17 -10.29 -2.96
C LEU A 64 1.64 -11.75 -2.87
N GLU A 65 2.82 -11.99 -2.35
CA GLU A 65 3.32 -13.33 -2.07
C GLU A 65 3.57 -13.51 -0.58
N ILE A 66 2.94 -14.54 0.01
CA ILE A 66 3.03 -14.89 1.43
C ILE A 66 3.18 -16.40 1.55
N GLY A 67 4.21 -16.86 2.27
CA GLY A 67 4.43 -18.29 2.49
C GLY A 67 4.55 -19.11 1.20
N GLY A 68 5.05 -18.50 0.11
CA GLY A 68 5.15 -19.13 -1.21
C GLY A 68 3.85 -19.20 -2.01
N ALA A 69 2.74 -18.70 -1.47
CA ALA A 69 1.47 -18.56 -2.19
C ALA A 69 1.32 -17.14 -2.75
N ARG A 70 0.80 -17.04 -3.98
CA ARG A 70 0.51 -15.76 -4.64
C ARG A 70 -0.97 -15.42 -4.49
N HIS A 71 -1.22 -14.25 -3.91
CA HIS A 71 -2.53 -13.66 -3.72
C HIS A 71 -2.68 -12.46 -4.66
N MET A 72 -3.74 -12.47 -5.44
CA MET A 72 -4.07 -11.37 -6.33
C MET A 72 -5.07 -10.47 -5.63
N VAL A 73 -4.66 -9.24 -5.31
CA VAL A 73 -5.50 -8.24 -4.65
C VAL A 73 -5.93 -7.23 -5.71
N GLN A 74 -7.23 -7.17 -5.99
CA GLN A 74 -7.83 -6.31 -7.01
C GLN A 74 -8.22 -4.94 -6.46
N ALA A 75 -8.49 -4.00 -7.36
CA ALA A 75 -9.03 -2.70 -6.98
C ALA A 75 -10.29 -2.83 -6.12
N GLY A 76 -10.30 -2.13 -4.97
CA GLY A 76 -11.34 -2.20 -3.95
C GLY A 76 -11.13 -3.28 -2.89
N GLU A 77 -10.13 -4.15 -3.05
CA GLU A 77 -9.81 -5.20 -2.09
C GLU A 77 -8.65 -4.80 -1.17
N VAL A 78 -8.70 -5.32 0.06
CA VAL A 78 -7.66 -5.15 1.07
C VAL A 78 -7.14 -6.52 1.51
N PHE A 79 -5.83 -6.63 1.68
CA PHE A 79 -5.21 -7.75 2.37
C PHE A 79 -4.61 -7.27 3.70
N ILE A 80 -4.94 -7.93 4.81
CA ILE A 80 -4.33 -7.65 6.11
C ILE A 80 -3.21 -8.67 6.32
N VAL A 81 -1.97 -8.19 6.33
CA VAL A 81 -0.80 -9.00 6.63
C VAL A 81 -0.58 -9.01 8.14
N PRO A 82 -0.67 -10.16 8.82
CA PRO A 82 -0.44 -10.22 10.26
C PRO A 82 1.01 -9.91 10.63
N ALA A 83 1.20 -9.30 11.80
CA ALA A 83 2.52 -9.05 12.37
C ALA A 83 3.43 -10.31 12.32
N GLY A 84 4.70 -10.10 11.96
CA GLY A 84 5.69 -11.16 11.86
C GLY A 84 5.54 -12.07 10.63
N THR A 85 4.66 -11.73 9.67
CA THR A 85 4.49 -12.49 8.43
C THR A 85 5.40 -11.90 7.34
N PRO A 86 6.43 -12.64 6.87
CA PRO A 86 7.20 -12.23 5.71
C PRO A 86 6.28 -12.17 4.48
N HIS A 87 6.36 -11.08 3.75
CA HIS A 87 5.58 -10.87 2.55
C HIS A 87 6.36 -10.07 1.53
N THR A 88 6.03 -10.23 0.26
CA THR A 88 6.73 -9.62 -0.87
C THR A 88 5.76 -9.30 -1.99
N VAL A 89 6.13 -8.41 -2.90
CA VAL A 89 5.28 -8.10 -4.06
C VAL A 89 5.92 -8.62 -5.33
N ALA A 90 5.19 -9.53 -5.99
CA ALA A 90 5.62 -10.15 -7.23
C ALA A 90 5.51 -9.18 -8.42
N PRO A 91 6.27 -9.44 -9.49
CA PRO A 91 6.15 -8.69 -10.75
C PRO A 91 4.71 -8.67 -11.30
N GLY A 92 4.40 -7.60 -12.04
CA GLY A 92 3.09 -7.38 -12.68
C GLY A 92 2.08 -6.59 -11.83
N SER A 93 2.45 -6.22 -10.60
CA SER A 93 1.66 -5.35 -9.74
C SER A 93 1.65 -3.92 -10.27
N HIS A 94 0.49 -3.29 -10.43
CA HIS A 94 0.37 -1.98 -11.08
C HIS A 94 -0.79 -1.16 -10.51
N GLY A 95 -0.67 0.16 -10.58
CA GLY A 95 -1.72 1.08 -10.14
C GLY A 95 -1.40 1.74 -8.81
N THR A 96 -2.42 1.92 -7.95
CA THR A 96 -2.32 2.67 -6.69
C THR A 96 -2.57 1.76 -5.51
N LEU A 97 -1.62 1.73 -4.58
CA LEU A 97 -1.69 1.02 -3.32
C LEU A 97 -1.78 2.03 -2.17
N VAL A 98 -2.70 1.77 -1.25
CA VAL A 98 -2.78 2.44 0.05
C VAL A 98 -2.27 1.47 1.10
N ILE A 99 -1.37 1.94 1.94
CA ILE A 99 -0.79 1.19 3.06
C ILE A 99 -1.26 1.83 4.36
N LEU A 100 -1.74 1.01 5.29
CA LEU A 100 -2.01 1.41 6.67
C LEU A 100 -1.06 0.63 7.59
N ASP A 101 -0.17 1.35 8.26
CA ASP A 101 0.85 0.80 9.15
C ASP A 101 1.16 1.76 10.31
N ARG A 102 2.13 1.42 11.17
CA ARG A 102 2.55 2.28 12.30
C ARG A 102 3.50 3.39 11.87
#